data_AF-K9QAI8-F1
#
_entry.id   AF-K9QAI8-F1
#
_cell.length_a   1.000
_cell.length_b   1.000
_cell.length_c   1.000
_cell.angle_alpha   90.00
_cell.angle_beta   90.00
_cell.angle_gamma   90.00
#
_symmetry.space_group_name_H-M   'P 1'
#
loop_
_entity.id
_entity.type
_entity.pdbx_description
1 polymer ?
#
loop_
_entity_poly.entity_id
_entity_poly.type
_entity_poly.pdbx_seq_one_letter_code
_entity_poly.pdbx_strand_id
1 'polypeptide(L)' 'MLQNPTQILRVNSLINLQMYAPVLNSLRQRDWKALIELFDREDSDEIEADINNNLHLRTPEPCWEDDPFDFLREYL' A
#
# COMPACT_ATOMS: atom_id res chain seq x y z
N MET A 1 -2.54 35.19 15.27
CA MET A 1 -2.54 34.30 14.09
C MET A 1 -1.35 33.36 14.21
N LEU A 2 -1.49 32.27 14.94
CA LEU A 2 -0.48 31.20 15.00
C LEU A 2 -1.10 29.99 14.31
N GLN A 3 -0.66 29.69 13.08
CA GLN A 3 -1.07 28.48 12.40
C GLN A 3 -0.54 27.26 13.16
N ASN A 4 -1.42 26.30 13.39
CA ASN A 4 -1.18 25.15 14.27
C ASN A 4 -0.12 24.22 13.61
N PRO A 5 0.99 23.88 14.30
CA PRO A 5 2.11 23.12 13.71
C PRO A 5 1.69 21.77 13.08
N THR A 6 0.62 21.15 13.59
CA THR A 6 0.05 19.91 13.04
C THR A 6 -0.48 20.07 11.61
N GLN A 7 -1.01 21.26 11.27
CA GLN A 7 -1.52 21.53 9.92
C GLN A 7 -0.38 21.67 8.90
N ILE A 8 0.76 22.22 9.32
CA ILE A 8 1.92 22.45 8.46
C ILE A 8 2.60 21.12 8.10
N LEU A 9 2.73 20.21 9.07
CA LEU A 9 3.28 18.86 8.84
C LEU A 9 2.42 18.05 7.86
N ARG A 10 1.08 18.12 7.98
CA ARG A 10 0.13 17.43 7.10
C ARG A 10 0.17 17.95 5.66
N VAL A 11 0.38 19.26 5.48
CA VAL A 11 0.50 19.86 4.14
C VAL A 11 1.80 19.44 3.47
N ASN A 12 2.91 19.44 4.21
CA ASN A 12 4.21 19.02 3.67
C ASN A 12 4.25 17.53 3.30
N SER A 13 3.56 16.65 4.04
CA SER A 13 3.50 15.22 3.70
C SER A 13 2.72 14.97 2.41
N LEU A 14 1.59 15.66 2.22
CA LEU A 14 0.77 15.54 1.01
C LEU A 14 1.49 16.09 -0.23
N ILE A 15 2.21 17.21 -0.09
CA ILE A 15 3.00 17.81 -1.17
C ILE A 15 4.13 16.86 -1.61
N ASN A 16 4.82 16.23 -0.66
CA ASN A 16 5.87 15.26 -0.98
C ASN A 16 5.29 14.00 -1.64
N LEU A 17 4.15 13.50 -1.17
CA LEU A 17 3.47 12.35 -1.79
C LEU A 17 3.09 12.65 -3.25
N GLN A 18 2.62 13.87 -3.52
CA GLN A 18 2.21 14.34 -4.84
C GLN A 18 3.40 14.49 -5.82
N MET A 19 4.61 14.67 -5.30
CA MET A 19 5.84 14.84 -6.11
C MET A 19 6.45 13.48 -6.54
N TYR A 20 6.27 12.43 -5.73
CA TYR A 20 6.79 11.08 -6.03
C TYR A 20 5.74 10.15 -6.65
N ALA A 21 4.46 10.40 -6.39
CA ALA A 21 3.34 9.77 -7.07
C ALA A 21 2.39 10.88 -7.51
N PRO A 22 2.26 11.18 -8.82
CA PRO A 22 1.22 12.12 -9.26
C PRO A 22 -0.10 11.62 -8.67
N VAL A 23 -0.86 12.53 -8.04
CA VAL A 23 -2.13 12.29 -7.33
C VAL A 23 -2.75 11.01 -7.84
N LEU A 24 -2.85 9.98 -6.99
CA LEU A 24 -3.44 8.67 -7.29
C LEU A 24 -4.76 8.89 -8.03
N ASN A 25 -4.68 8.99 -9.36
CA ASN A 25 -5.84 9.27 -10.17
C ASN A 25 -6.67 8.01 -10.00
N SER A 26 -7.89 8.17 -9.47
CA SER A 26 -8.78 7.03 -9.31
C SER A 26 -8.84 6.28 -10.63
N LEU A 27 -8.66 4.96 -10.57
CA LEU A 27 -8.68 4.10 -11.74
C LEU A 27 -9.98 4.37 -12.51
N ARG A 28 -9.86 4.59 -13.82
CA ARG A 28 -11.04 4.79 -14.67
C ARG A 28 -11.73 3.45 -14.86
N GLN A 29 -13.00 3.48 -15.27
CA GLN A 29 -13.79 2.26 -15.49
C GLN A 29 -13.11 1.26 -16.43
N ARG A 30 -12.42 1.74 -17.47
CA ARG A 30 -11.64 0.90 -18.40
C ARG A 30 -10.49 0.19 -17.69
N ASP A 31 -9.80 0.90 -16.79
CA ASP A 31 -8.64 0.38 -16.08
C ASP A 31 -9.11 -0.68 -15.05
N TRP A 32 -10.25 -0.46 -14.39
CA TRP A 32 -10.92 -1.47 -13.55
C TRP A 32 -11.33 -2.72 -14.33
N LYS A 33 -11.94 -2.56 -15.51
CA LYS A 33 -12.33 -3.69 -16.35
C LYS A 33 -11.13 -4.55 -16.71
N ALA A 34 -10.02 -3.93 -17.13
CA ALA A 34 -8.79 -4.62 -17.46
C ALA A 34 -8.20 -5.36 -16.25
N LEU A 35 -8.25 -4.76 -15.05
CA LEU A 35 -7.79 -5.42 -13.83
C LEU A 35 -8.65 -6.62 -13.47
N ILE A 36 -9.97 -6.51 -13.55
CA ILE A 36 -10.88 -7.64 -13.28
C ILE A 36 -10.57 -8.79 -14.24
N GLU A 37 -10.47 -8.52 -15.55
CA GLU A 37 -10.13 -9.55 -16.54
C GLU A 37 -8.73 -10.14 -16.32
N LEU A 38 -7.77 -9.34 -15.86
CA LEU A 38 -6.41 -9.79 -15.57
C LEU A 38 -6.32 -10.71 -14.35
N PHE A 39 -7.17 -10.46 -13.34
CA PHE A 39 -7.19 -11.21 -12.08
C PHE A 39 -8.28 -12.28 -12.01
N ASP A 40 -9.14 -12.39 -13.03
CA ASP A 40 -10.09 -13.51 -13.20
C ASP A 40 -9.34 -14.74 -13.75
N ARG A 41 -8.52 -15.33 -12.88
CA ARG A 41 -7.61 -16.43 -13.21
C ARG A 41 -7.91 -17.66 -12.35
N GLU A 42 -7.95 -18.82 -13.00
CA GLU A 42 -8.14 -20.10 -12.31
C GLU A 42 -6.87 -20.58 -11.57
N ASP A 43 -5.69 -20.08 -11.94
CA ASP A 43 -4.39 -20.47 -11.38
C ASP A 43 -3.95 -19.59 -10.20
N SER A 44 -4.86 -18.82 -9.59
CA SER A 44 -4.55 -17.93 -8.47
C SER A 44 -3.92 -18.66 -7.29
N ASP A 45 -4.43 -19.84 -6.93
CA ASP A 45 -3.94 -20.64 -5.80
C ASP A 45 -2.51 -21.15 -6.03
N GLU A 46 -2.17 -21.50 -7.28
CA GLU A 46 -0.82 -21.96 -7.64
C GLU A 46 0.18 -20.81 -7.58
N ILE A 47 -0.21 -19.62 -8.05
CA ILE A 47 0.58 -18.39 -7.96
C ILE A 47 0.80 -18.00 -6.50
N GLU A 48 -0.24 -18.08 -5.66
CA GLU A 48 -0.13 -17.82 -4.23
C GLU A 48 0.87 -18.77 -3.57
N ALA A 49 0.77 -20.07 -3.85
CA ALA A 49 1.69 -21.06 -3.31
C ALA A 49 3.14 -20.79 -3.74
N ASP A 50 3.37 -20.43 -5.01
CA ASP A 50 4.72 -20.08 -5.51
C ASP A 50 5.26 -18.82 -4.83
N ILE A 51 4.46 -17.76 -4.72
CA ILE A 51 4.85 -16.53 -4.03
C ILE A 51 5.21 -16.84 -2.58
N ASN A 52 4.36 -17.58 -1.86
CA ASN A 52 4.61 -17.95 -0.47
C ASN A 52 5.91 -18.75 -0.33
N ASN A 53 6.12 -19.77 -1.17
CA ASN A 53 7.38 -20.53 -1.16
C ASN A 53 8.60 -19.64 -1.34
N ASN A 54 8.55 -18.70 -2.29
CA ASN A 54 9.65 -17.76 -2.54
C ASN A 54 9.87 -16.78 -1.38
N LEU A 55 8.81 -16.32 -0.72
CA LEU A 55 8.90 -15.42 0.43
C LEU A 55 9.53 -16.13 1.64
N HIS A 56 9.19 -17.39 1.90
CA HIS A 56 9.79 -18.19 2.97
C HIS A 56 11.30 -18.45 2.77
N LEU A 57 11.79 -18.36 1.54
CA LEU A 57 13.22 -18.46 1.24
C LEU A 57 13.99 -17.15 1.50
N ARG A 58 13.31 -16.04 1.79
CA ARG A 58 13.96 -14.76 2.09
C ARG A 58 14.49 -14.78 3.52
N THR A 59 15.77 -14.47 3.69
CA THR A 59 16.41 -14.30 5.01
C THR A 59 17.01 -12.89 5.11
N PRO A 60 16.77 -12.14 6.22
CA PRO A 60 15.96 -12.53 7.37
C PRO A 60 14.47 -12.67 7.01
N GLU A 61 13.74 -13.41 7.83
CA GLU A 61 12.29 -13.52 7.73
C GLU A 61 11.69 -12.10 7.75
N PRO A 62 10.92 -11.70 6.73
CA PRO A 62 10.34 -10.37 6.73
C PRO A 62 9.17 -10.30 7.72
N CYS A 63 9.00 -9.15 8.36
CA CYS A 63 7.96 -8.89 9.35
C CYS A 63 6.57 -8.65 8.74
N TRP A 64 6.14 -9.48 7.77
CA TRP A 64 4.87 -9.28 7.03
C TRP A 64 3.64 -9.37 7.92
N GLU A 65 3.69 -10.21 8.94
CA GLU A 65 2.60 -10.46 9.89
C GLU A 65 2.58 -9.45 11.05
N ASP A 66 3.65 -8.67 11.21
CA ASP A 66 3.70 -7.62 12.23
C ASP A 66 2.99 -6.39 11.69
N ASP A 67 1.97 -5.88 12.40
CA ASP A 67 1.36 -4.59 12.08
C ASP A 67 2.38 -3.49 12.41
N PRO A 68 3.02 -2.84 11.42
CA PRO A 68 4.03 -1.83 11.71
C PRO A 68 3.42 -0.57 12.36
N PHE A 69 2.09 -0.48 12.38
CA PHE A 69 1.32 0.60 12.95
C PHE A 69 0.60 0.23 14.24
N ASP A 70 0.86 -0.95 14.84
CA ASP A 70 0.22 -1.37 16.09
C ASP A 70 0.40 -0.33 17.21
N PHE A 71 1.55 0.37 17.23
CA PHE A 71 1.83 1.47 18.16
C PHE A 71 0.85 2.64 18.04
N LEU A 72 0.23 2.88 16.87
CA LEU A 72 -0.73 3.97 16.66
C LEU A 72 -2.05 3.75 17.39
N ARG A 73 -2.36 2.50 17.79
CA ARG A 73 -3.56 2.19 18.58
C ARG A 73 -3.56 2.86 19.96
N GLU A 74 -2.40 3.27 20.46
CA GLU A 74 -2.28 4.01 21.72
C GLU A 74 -2.59 5.52 21.57
N TYR A 75 -2.64 6.03 20.34
CA TYR A 75 -2.76 7.47 20.04
C TYR A 75 -4.08 7.87 19.36
N LEU A 76 -4.89 6.91 18.90
CA LEU A 76 -6.19 7.10 18.22
C LEU A 76 -7.36 6.58 19.07
#